data_AF-A0A0S8DNB3-F1
#
_entry.id   AF-A0A0S8DNB3-F1
#
_cell.length_a   1.000
_cell.length_b   1.000
_cell.length_c   1.000
_cell.angle_alpha   90.00
_cell.angle_beta   90.00
_cell.angle_gamma   90.00
#
_symmetry.space_group_name_H-M   'P 1'
#
loop_
_entity.id
_entity.type
_entity.pdbx_description
1 polymer ?
#
loop_
_entity_poly.entity_id
_entity_poly.type
_entity_poly.pdbx_seq_one_letter_code
_entity_poly.pdbx_strand_id
1 'polypeptide(L)'
;GFEHNRQTLRTVDLLEHPYPGFVGLNLMYETRLGLAKHRSTYDQPQGQLFSEKNCSLEGQIADLADRIAYNCHDLEDGMRARLIGPEQLKGVKIFAEAERSIDAEMIGDLTIRRTRTAKAIIDKLVSDCLDASKKTLAETDPKTVDEVCRRSENLIVLSARRDAELAELEEFLMQNFYLHETLRATADKVKDWLEQLFEKLCREPELMPRYFRRFIPEQGLQRAVCDYIAGMTDRFALKTLQEIPAGAN
;
A
#
# COMPACT_ATOMS: atom_id res chain seq x y z
N GLY A 1 6.07 18.05 3.37
CA GLY A 1 6.05 16.82 2.56
C GLY A 1 4.75 16.06 2.77
N PHE A 2 4.51 15.08 1.90
CA PHE A 2 3.41 14.12 1.97
C PHE A 2 4.00 12.73 2.24
N GLU A 3 3.41 11.99 3.16
CA GLU A 3 3.78 10.61 3.49
C GLU A 3 2.47 9.89 3.83
N HIS A 4 2.28 8.71 3.28
CA HIS A 4 0.95 8.11 3.21
C HIS A 4 0.47 7.61 4.58
N ASN A 5 1.34 7.03 5.42
CA ASN A 5 0.96 6.56 6.76
C ASN A 5 0.51 7.75 7.63
N ARG A 6 1.24 8.85 7.55
CA ARG A 6 0.86 10.11 8.21
C ARG A 6 -0.45 10.66 7.65
N GLN A 7 -0.69 10.57 6.35
CA GLN A 7 -1.95 11.00 5.77
C GLN A 7 -3.10 10.11 6.25
N THR A 8 -2.91 8.79 6.32
CA THR A 8 -3.88 7.83 6.85
C THR A 8 -4.25 8.16 8.29
N LEU A 9 -3.26 8.45 9.15
CA LEU A 9 -3.51 8.93 10.50
C LEU A 9 -4.30 10.23 10.52
N ARG A 10 -3.93 11.22 9.68
CA ARG A 10 -4.70 12.47 9.57
C ARG A 10 -6.13 12.21 9.13
N THR A 11 -6.37 11.26 8.23
CA THR A 11 -7.71 10.92 7.79
C THR A 11 -8.55 10.45 8.98
N VAL A 12 -8.06 9.48 9.74
CA VAL A 12 -8.81 8.90 10.86
C VAL A 12 -8.84 9.78 12.12
N ASP A 13 -7.86 10.67 12.32
CA ASP A 13 -7.77 11.52 13.51
C ASP A 13 -8.36 12.92 13.30
N LEU A 14 -8.47 13.40 12.05
CA LEU A 14 -8.81 14.80 11.74
C LEU A 14 -9.82 14.96 10.61
N LEU A 15 -9.61 14.31 9.46
CA LEU A 15 -10.36 14.62 8.24
C LEU A 15 -11.72 13.95 8.19
N GLU A 16 -11.83 12.70 8.63
CA GLU A 16 -13.11 12.04 8.82
C GLU A 16 -13.79 12.63 10.06
N HIS A 17 -15.03 13.09 9.91
CA HIS A 17 -15.76 13.71 11.02
C HIS A 17 -17.25 13.32 11.00
N PRO A 18 -17.59 12.02 11.04
CA PRO A 18 -18.97 11.57 11.04
C PRO A 18 -19.69 11.84 12.38
N TYR A 19 -18.94 12.10 13.46
CA TYR A 19 -19.47 12.28 14.81
C TYR A 19 -19.44 13.77 15.22
N PRO A 20 -20.50 14.30 15.87
CA PRO A 20 -20.55 15.72 16.23
C PRO A 20 -19.75 16.09 17.49
N GLY A 21 -19.47 15.11 18.38
CA GLY A 21 -18.90 15.36 19.71
C GLY A 21 -17.36 15.40 19.75
N PHE A 22 -16.69 14.95 18.70
CA PHE A 22 -15.24 14.92 18.60
C PHE A 22 -14.82 14.87 17.13
N VAL A 23 -13.56 15.21 16.88
CA VAL A 23 -12.93 15.17 15.57
C VAL A 23 -12.36 13.77 15.30
N GLY A 24 -12.38 13.32 14.05
CA GLY A 24 -11.87 12.00 13.70
C GLY A 24 -12.88 10.88 13.92
N LEU A 25 -12.37 9.66 13.88
CA LEU A 25 -13.09 8.42 14.13
C LEU A 25 -12.90 7.91 15.57
N ASN A 26 -12.01 8.53 16.35
CA ASN A 26 -11.67 8.12 17.71
C ASN A 26 -11.30 6.63 17.80
N LEU A 27 -10.42 6.18 16.89
CA LEU A 27 -9.95 4.80 16.84
C LEU A 27 -9.08 4.48 18.08
N MET A 28 -9.07 3.20 18.46
CA MET A 28 -8.21 2.70 19.53
C MET A 28 -6.73 2.93 19.20
N TYR A 29 -5.92 3.06 20.26
CA TYR A 29 -4.50 3.37 20.16
C TYR A 29 -3.76 2.34 19.29
N GLU A 30 -4.05 1.05 19.47
CA GLU A 30 -3.39 -0.06 18.79
C GLU A 30 -3.67 -0.05 17.29
N THR A 31 -4.90 0.30 16.89
CA THR A 31 -5.26 0.46 15.47
C THR A 31 -4.47 1.60 14.84
N ARG A 32 -4.39 2.74 15.54
CA ARG A 32 -3.62 3.90 15.06
C ARG A 32 -2.13 3.59 15.01
N LEU A 33 -1.60 2.87 16.00
CA LEU A 33 -0.21 2.41 16.01
C LEU A 33 0.08 1.48 14.81
N GLY A 34 -0.83 0.55 14.50
CA GLY A 34 -0.73 -0.29 13.31
C GLY A 34 -0.63 0.53 12.02
N LEU A 35 -1.56 1.47 11.82
CA LEU A 35 -1.55 2.38 10.66
C LEU A 35 -0.27 3.23 10.59
N ALA A 36 0.27 3.66 11.75
CA ALA A 36 1.47 4.50 11.82
C ALA A 36 2.76 3.74 11.54
N LYS A 37 2.78 2.43 11.80
CA LYS A 37 3.98 1.59 11.71
C LYS A 37 3.96 0.65 10.52
N HIS A 38 2.89 0.66 9.74
CA HIS A 38 2.83 -0.03 8.45
C HIS A 38 4.04 0.36 7.61
N ARG A 39 4.73 -0.66 7.07
CA ARG A 39 5.93 -0.45 6.25
C ARG A 39 5.71 -1.00 4.85
N SER A 40 5.59 -0.10 3.88
CA SER A 40 5.85 -0.41 2.48
C SER A 40 7.33 -0.22 2.14
N THR A 41 7.80 -0.85 1.06
CA THR A 41 9.18 -0.72 0.54
C THR A 41 9.55 0.72 0.19
N TYR A 42 8.57 1.61 0.03
CA TYR A 42 8.75 3.01 -0.37
C TYR A 42 8.58 4.01 0.78
N ASP A 43 8.32 3.53 1.99
CA ASP A 43 7.97 4.39 3.12
C ASP A 43 9.19 4.87 3.89
N GLN A 44 9.21 6.17 4.15
CA GLN A 44 10.12 6.77 5.13
C GLN A 44 9.28 7.52 6.16
N PRO A 45 8.84 6.87 7.26
CA PRO A 45 7.98 7.52 8.24
C PRO A 45 8.71 8.72 8.86
N GLN A 46 8.19 9.92 8.62
CA GLN A 46 8.73 11.17 9.16
C GLN A 46 7.87 11.68 10.31
N GLY A 47 8.47 11.79 11.50
CA GLY A 47 7.84 12.25 12.73
C GLY A 47 7.30 11.11 13.57
N GLN A 48 7.72 11.03 14.84
CA GLN A 48 7.26 10.00 15.76
C GLN A 48 6.05 10.50 16.55
N LEU A 49 4.84 10.21 16.07
CA LEU A 49 3.64 10.28 16.92
C LEU A 49 3.63 9.19 18.00
N PHE A 50 4.33 8.08 17.72
CA PHE A 50 4.36 6.87 18.56
C PHE A 50 5.80 6.55 18.91
N SER A 51 6.05 6.33 20.20
CA SER A 51 7.37 6.04 20.78
C SER A 51 7.87 4.61 20.52
N GLU A 52 6.92 3.72 20.23
CA GLU A 52 7.12 2.31 19.97
C GLU A 52 7.94 2.11 18.69
N LYS A 53 8.78 1.07 18.68
CA LYS A 53 9.62 0.74 17.51
C LYS A 53 8.84 -0.06 16.46
N ASN A 54 7.82 -0.80 16.90
CA ASN A 54 7.00 -1.67 16.08
C ASN A 54 5.51 -1.60 16.49
N CYS A 55 4.64 -2.23 15.71
CA CYS A 55 3.23 -2.43 16.03
C CYS A 55 2.99 -3.80 16.70
N SER A 56 1.72 -4.06 17.06
CA SER A 56 1.30 -5.34 17.61
C SER A 56 1.44 -6.48 16.60
N LEU A 57 1.25 -7.73 17.05
CA LEU A 57 1.27 -8.89 16.16
C LEU A 57 0.21 -8.78 15.06
N GLU A 58 -0.98 -8.26 15.37
CA GLU A 58 -2.05 -8.04 14.40
C GLU A 58 -1.67 -7.01 13.34
N GLY A 59 -0.97 -5.93 13.74
CA GLY A 59 -0.42 -4.96 12.80
C GLY A 59 0.60 -5.60 11.86
N GLN A 60 1.51 -6.42 12.39
CA GLN A 60 2.50 -7.13 11.59
C GLN A 60 1.87 -8.19 10.66
N ILE A 61 0.78 -8.84 11.09
CA ILE A 61 -0.01 -9.74 10.24
C ILE A 61 -0.62 -8.95 9.09
N ALA A 62 -1.22 -7.78 9.36
CA ALA A 62 -1.83 -6.95 8.32
C ALA A 62 -0.78 -6.53 7.27
N ASP A 63 0.40 -6.07 7.70
CA ASP A 63 1.49 -5.68 6.80
C ASP A 63 1.94 -6.83 5.89
N LEU A 64 2.19 -8.01 6.47
CA LEU A 64 2.64 -9.16 5.68
C LEU A 64 1.54 -9.72 4.78
N ALA A 65 0.29 -9.70 5.24
CA ALA A 65 -0.85 -10.10 4.42
C ALA A 65 -1.04 -9.17 3.22
N ASP A 66 -0.88 -7.85 3.41
CA ASP A 66 -0.94 -6.86 2.34
C ASP A 66 0.18 -7.08 1.31
N ARG A 67 1.43 -7.26 1.77
CA ARG A 67 2.57 -7.57 0.90
C ARG A 67 2.34 -8.84 0.08
N ILE A 68 1.78 -9.90 0.66
CA ILE A 68 1.45 -11.13 -0.07
C ILE A 68 0.35 -10.88 -1.10
N ALA A 69 -0.76 -10.24 -0.67
CA ALA A 69 -1.92 -10.02 -1.52
C ALA A 69 -1.60 -9.12 -2.72
N TYR A 70 -0.93 -8.00 -2.48
CA TYR A 70 -0.56 -7.01 -3.49
C TYR A 70 0.29 -7.64 -4.59
N ASN A 71 1.39 -8.31 -4.23
CA ASN A 71 2.27 -8.95 -5.21
C ASN A 71 1.57 -10.06 -6.01
N CYS A 72 0.71 -10.86 -5.37
CA CYS A 72 0.01 -11.94 -6.06
C CYS A 72 -1.06 -11.41 -7.02
N HIS A 73 -1.79 -10.37 -6.62
CA HIS A 73 -2.79 -9.72 -7.47
C HIS A 73 -2.15 -8.98 -8.65
N ASP A 74 -1.05 -8.27 -8.43
CA ASP A 74 -0.35 -7.55 -9.50
C ASP A 74 0.29 -8.50 -10.51
N LEU A 75 0.80 -9.65 -10.03
CA LEU A 75 1.21 -10.75 -10.91
C LEU A 75 0.04 -11.27 -11.75
N GLU A 76 -1.14 -11.49 -11.15
CA GLU A 76 -2.33 -11.91 -11.86
C GLU A 76 -2.79 -10.86 -12.90
N ASP A 77 -2.83 -9.59 -12.53
CA ASP A 77 -3.26 -8.50 -13.39
C ASP A 77 -2.25 -8.22 -14.51
N GLY A 78 -0.95 -8.30 -14.24
CA GLY A 78 0.10 -8.21 -15.26
C GLY A 78 0.01 -9.31 -16.31
N MET A 79 -0.26 -10.55 -15.90
CA MET A 79 -0.54 -11.65 -16.83
C MET A 79 -1.86 -11.43 -17.59
N ARG A 80 -2.91 -10.94 -16.91
CA ARG A 80 -4.21 -10.66 -17.53
C ARG A 80 -4.13 -9.56 -18.60
N ALA A 81 -3.36 -8.51 -18.34
CA ALA A 81 -3.12 -7.41 -19.24
C ALA A 81 -2.15 -7.78 -20.38
N ARG A 82 -1.59 -9.00 -20.38
CA ARG A 82 -0.57 -9.48 -21.33
C ARG A 82 0.71 -8.64 -21.33
N LEU A 83 0.97 -7.92 -20.23
CA LEU A 83 2.22 -7.20 -20.00
C LEU A 83 3.32 -8.17 -19.56
N ILE A 84 2.93 -9.24 -18.87
CA ILE A 84 3.83 -10.32 -18.44
C ILE A 84 3.47 -11.60 -19.18
N GLY A 85 4.43 -12.11 -19.95
CA GLY A 85 4.33 -13.40 -20.63
C GLY A 85 4.77 -14.58 -19.75
N PRO A 86 4.20 -15.78 -19.95
CA PRO A 86 4.53 -16.97 -19.16
C PRO A 86 6.02 -17.36 -19.26
N GLU A 87 6.66 -17.12 -20.41
CA GLU A 87 8.10 -17.42 -20.57
C GLU A 87 9.00 -16.53 -19.70
N GLN A 88 8.59 -15.28 -19.41
CA GLN A 88 9.35 -14.38 -18.54
C GLN A 88 9.31 -14.85 -17.07
N LEU A 89 8.20 -15.47 -16.67
CA LEU A 89 7.96 -15.92 -15.29
C LEU A 89 8.62 -17.26 -14.94
N LYS A 90 9.09 -18.03 -15.94
CA LYS A 90 9.80 -19.30 -15.69
C LYS A 90 11.06 -19.13 -14.83
N GLY A 91 11.67 -17.95 -14.86
CA GLY A 91 12.83 -17.61 -14.02
C GLY A 91 12.49 -17.31 -12.56
N VAL A 92 11.23 -17.01 -12.25
CA VAL A 92 10.78 -16.66 -10.89
C VAL A 92 10.46 -17.94 -10.13
N LYS A 93 11.22 -18.23 -9.07
CA LYS A 93 11.21 -19.55 -8.42
C LYS A 93 9.86 -19.88 -7.80
N ILE A 94 9.24 -18.92 -7.10
CA ILE A 94 7.96 -19.14 -6.45
C ILE A 94 6.84 -19.41 -7.47
N PHE A 95 6.92 -18.77 -8.63
CA PHE A 95 6.00 -19.00 -9.74
C PHE A 95 6.20 -20.40 -10.34
N ALA A 96 7.44 -20.77 -10.68
CA ALA A 96 7.76 -22.10 -11.22
C ALA A 96 7.43 -23.24 -10.23
N GLU A 97 7.55 -23.00 -8.92
CA GLU A 97 7.09 -23.94 -7.89
C GLU A 97 5.57 -24.03 -7.82
N ALA A 98 4.87 -22.91 -7.94
CA ALA A 98 3.41 -22.87 -7.93
C ALA A 98 2.84 -23.61 -9.15
N GLU A 99 3.35 -23.34 -10.36
CA GLU A 99 2.91 -24.02 -11.59
C GLU A 99 3.09 -25.53 -11.52
N ARG A 100 4.25 -25.99 -11.01
CA ARG A 100 4.50 -27.42 -10.79
C ARG A 100 3.54 -28.04 -9.78
N SER A 101 3.20 -27.32 -8.71
CA SER A 101 2.32 -27.84 -7.66
C SER A 101 0.86 -27.99 -8.07
N ILE A 102 0.45 -27.34 -9.16
CA ILE A 102 -0.93 -27.40 -9.67
C ILE A 102 -1.04 -28.13 -11.02
N ASP A 103 0.05 -28.74 -11.49
CA ASP A 103 0.16 -29.32 -12.83
C ASP A 103 -0.32 -28.36 -13.93
N ALA A 104 0.20 -27.12 -13.91
CA ALA A 104 -0.29 -26.02 -14.74
C ALA A 104 -0.36 -26.37 -16.25
N GLU A 105 0.56 -27.21 -16.74
CA GLU A 105 0.61 -27.68 -18.12
C GLU A 105 -0.66 -28.45 -18.55
N MET A 106 -1.31 -29.14 -17.60
CA MET A 106 -2.55 -29.89 -17.83
C MET A 106 -3.79 -29.00 -17.88
N ILE A 107 -3.67 -27.73 -17.49
CA ILE A 107 -4.78 -26.77 -17.46
C ILE A 107 -4.78 -26.00 -18.78
N GLY A 108 -5.63 -26.41 -19.74
CA GLY A 108 -5.72 -25.76 -21.05
C GLY A 108 -6.29 -24.34 -21.02
N ASP A 109 -7.15 -24.03 -20.05
CA ASP A 109 -7.73 -22.69 -19.91
C ASP A 109 -6.73 -21.75 -19.21
N LEU A 110 -6.29 -20.72 -19.94
CA LEU A 110 -5.30 -19.75 -19.45
C LEU A 110 -5.79 -18.93 -18.25
N THR A 111 -7.08 -18.65 -18.16
CA THR A 111 -7.66 -17.90 -17.05
C THR A 111 -7.62 -18.76 -15.79
N ILE A 112 -8.07 -20.01 -15.89
CA ILE A 112 -8.03 -20.97 -14.78
C ILE A 112 -6.58 -21.21 -14.35
N ARG A 113 -5.67 -21.41 -15.30
CA ARG A 113 -4.24 -21.62 -15.02
C ARG A 113 -3.67 -20.45 -14.22
N ARG A 114 -3.85 -19.23 -14.71
CA ARG A 114 -3.36 -18.00 -14.05
C ARG A 114 -3.88 -17.87 -12.62
N THR A 115 -5.20 -17.93 -12.44
CA THR A 115 -5.82 -17.78 -11.12
C THR A 115 -5.40 -18.88 -10.15
N ARG A 116 -5.25 -20.14 -10.63
CA ARG A 116 -4.76 -21.23 -9.77
C ARG A 116 -3.28 -21.07 -9.42
N THR A 117 -2.45 -20.57 -10.33
CA THR A 117 -1.04 -20.29 -10.03
C THR A 117 -0.91 -19.19 -8.98
N ALA A 118 -1.63 -18.07 -9.13
CA ALA A 118 -1.63 -16.99 -8.14
C ALA A 118 -2.09 -17.48 -6.75
N LYS A 119 -3.17 -18.28 -6.70
CA LYS A 119 -3.63 -18.90 -5.45
C LYS A 119 -2.60 -19.84 -4.84
N ALA A 120 -1.92 -20.66 -5.64
CA ALA A 120 -0.88 -21.56 -5.14
C ALA A 120 0.33 -20.80 -4.57
N ILE A 121 0.65 -19.61 -5.10
CA ILE A 121 1.66 -18.72 -4.52
C ILE A 121 1.20 -18.19 -3.16
N ILE A 122 -0.04 -17.67 -3.08
CA ILE A 122 -0.64 -17.19 -1.81
C ILE A 122 -0.62 -18.30 -0.76
N ASP A 123 -1.10 -19.51 -1.10
CA ASP A 123 -1.18 -20.64 -0.19
C ASP A 123 0.20 -21.03 0.36
N LYS A 124 1.25 -21.00 -0.49
CA LYS A 124 2.63 -21.27 -0.07
C LYS A 124 3.16 -20.21 0.88
N LEU A 125 2.95 -18.92 0.57
CA LEU A 125 3.43 -17.81 1.39
C LEU A 125 2.71 -17.74 2.73
N VAL A 126 1.39 -17.95 2.74
CA VAL A 126 0.58 -17.96 3.97
C VAL A 126 0.96 -19.16 4.85
N SER A 127 1.12 -20.35 4.26
CA SER A 127 1.53 -21.54 5.02
C SER A 127 2.91 -21.35 5.65
N ASP A 128 3.88 -20.83 4.89
CA ASP A 128 5.22 -20.54 5.39
C ASP A 128 5.22 -19.46 6.47
N CYS A 129 4.45 -18.39 6.28
CA CYS A 129 4.27 -17.34 7.29
C CYS A 129 3.78 -17.93 8.61
N LEU A 130 2.77 -18.79 8.58
CA LEU A 130 2.25 -19.44 9.78
C LEU A 130 3.32 -20.27 10.50
N ASP A 131 4.09 -21.08 9.76
CA ASP A 131 5.09 -21.97 10.34
C ASP A 131 6.32 -21.20 10.86
N ALA A 132 6.83 -20.24 10.08
CA ALA A 132 7.96 -19.41 10.45
C ALA A 132 7.64 -18.47 11.64
N SER A 133 6.44 -17.88 11.65
CA SER A 133 6.00 -17.02 12.75
C SER A 133 5.79 -17.82 14.03
N LYS A 134 5.19 -19.02 13.97
CA LYS A 134 5.06 -19.91 15.14
C LYS A 134 6.41 -20.25 15.75
N LYS A 135 7.39 -20.58 14.92
CA LYS A 135 8.77 -20.86 15.37
C LYS A 135 9.37 -19.62 16.05
N THR A 136 9.27 -18.46 15.41
CA THR A 136 9.80 -17.19 15.93
C THR A 136 9.17 -16.80 17.27
N LEU A 137 7.84 -16.98 17.40
CA LEU A 137 7.10 -16.73 18.64
C LEU A 137 7.45 -17.72 19.74
N ALA A 138 7.69 -18.99 19.42
CA ALA A 138 8.14 -19.99 20.40
C ALA A 138 9.55 -19.71 20.93
N GLU A 139 10.44 -19.19 20.08
CA GLU A 139 11.81 -18.82 20.46
C GLU A 139 11.87 -17.50 21.24
N THR A 140 11.00 -16.54 20.90
CA THR A 140 11.00 -15.19 21.52
C THR A 140 10.12 -15.11 22.76
N ASP A 141 9.01 -15.87 22.77
CA ASP A 141 8.04 -16.01 23.85
C ASP A 141 7.57 -14.67 24.50
N PRO A 142 7.14 -13.66 23.70
CA PRO A 142 6.69 -12.38 24.25
C PRO A 142 5.45 -12.58 25.12
N LYS A 143 5.44 -11.95 26.30
CA LYS A 143 4.33 -12.06 27.27
C LYS A 143 3.34 -10.92 27.19
N THR A 144 3.74 -9.80 26.60
CA THR A 144 2.92 -8.58 26.53
C THR A 144 3.01 -7.93 25.16
N VAL A 145 1.99 -7.16 24.79
CA VAL A 145 1.99 -6.36 23.55
C VAL A 145 3.12 -5.32 23.57
N ASP A 146 3.40 -4.73 24.73
CA ASP A 146 4.47 -3.75 24.92
C ASP A 146 5.86 -4.36 24.66
N GLU A 147 6.10 -5.62 25.05
CA GLU A 147 7.31 -6.35 24.66
C GLU A 147 7.42 -6.51 23.14
N VAL A 148 6.32 -6.77 22.44
CA VAL A 148 6.30 -6.86 20.97
C VAL A 148 6.63 -5.50 20.35
N CYS A 149 5.94 -4.44 20.77
CA CYS A 149 6.07 -3.09 20.19
C CYS A 149 7.44 -2.42 20.44
N ARG A 150 8.21 -2.87 21.45
CA ARG A 150 9.56 -2.36 21.72
C ARG A 150 10.65 -2.97 20.85
N ARG A 151 10.38 -4.08 20.16
CA ARG A 151 11.36 -4.76 19.30
C ARG A 151 11.57 -3.99 18.00
N SER A 152 12.75 -4.11 17.42
CA SER A 152 13.03 -3.60 16.07
C SER A 152 12.59 -4.60 15.00
N GLU A 153 12.67 -5.89 15.31
CA GLU A 153 12.36 -6.98 14.40
C GLU A 153 10.87 -7.36 14.48
N ASN A 154 10.33 -7.82 13.35
CA ASN A 154 9.01 -8.43 13.30
C ASN A 154 9.07 -9.87 13.85
N LEU A 155 7.97 -10.28 14.48
CA LEU A 155 7.76 -11.66 14.94
C LEU A 155 6.85 -12.44 14.00
N ILE A 156 6.08 -11.72 13.19
CA ILE A 156 5.31 -12.27 12.08
C ILE A 156 6.17 -12.14 10.82
N VAL A 157 6.61 -13.29 10.30
CA VAL A 157 7.69 -13.37 9.31
C VAL A 157 7.45 -14.49 8.32
N LEU A 158 8.05 -14.36 7.15
CA LEU A 158 8.33 -15.48 6.25
C LEU A 158 9.66 -16.13 6.63
N SER A 159 9.85 -17.39 6.24
CA SER A 159 11.15 -18.02 6.28
C SER A 159 12.12 -17.29 5.34
N ALA A 160 13.42 -17.31 5.66
CA ALA A 160 14.44 -16.65 4.84
C ALA A 160 14.40 -17.07 3.36
N ARG A 161 14.00 -18.32 3.09
CA ARG A 161 13.81 -18.81 1.72
C ARG A 161 12.61 -18.13 1.05
N ARG A 162 11.42 -18.15 1.67
CA ARG A 162 10.20 -17.60 1.05
C ARG A 162 10.24 -16.08 0.96
N ASP A 163 10.86 -15.41 1.92
CA ASP A 163 11.08 -13.97 1.85
C ASP A 163 11.97 -13.60 0.65
N ALA A 164 13.06 -14.35 0.41
CA ALA A 164 13.92 -14.13 -0.75
C ALA A 164 13.22 -14.43 -2.09
N GLU A 165 12.38 -15.46 -2.14
CA GLU A 165 11.59 -15.77 -3.34
C GLU A 165 10.46 -14.75 -3.59
N LEU A 166 9.86 -14.19 -2.55
CA LEU A 166 8.91 -13.09 -2.68
C LEU A 166 9.61 -11.80 -3.15
N ALA A 167 10.79 -11.52 -2.63
CA ALA A 167 11.62 -10.39 -3.08
C ALA A 167 12.04 -10.53 -4.56
N GLU A 168 12.34 -11.74 -5.02
CA GLU A 168 12.60 -12.03 -6.44
C GLU A 168 11.36 -11.73 -7.31
N LEU A 169 10.16 -12.10 -6.84
CA LEU A 169 8.91 -11.75 -7.52
C LEU A 169 8.68 -10.22 -7.54
N GLU A 170 8.90 -9.53 -6.43
CA GLU A 170 8.79 -8.07 -6.32
C GLU A 170 9.73 -7.36 -7.31
N GLU A 171 10.98 -7.79 -7.40
CA GLU A 171 11.95 -7.25 -8.34
C GLU A 171 11.52 -7.51 -9.79
N PHE A 172 11.00 -8.71 -10.08
CA PHE A 172 10.47 -9.03 -11.39
C PHE A 172 9.30 -8.11 -11.77
N LEU A 173 8.33 -7.91 -10.87
CA LEU A 173 7.18 -7.03 -11.09
C LEU A 173 7.64 -5.58 -11.26
N MET A 174 8.63 -5.12 -10.50
CA MET A 174 9.26 -3.80 -10.70
C MET A 174 9.74 -3.61 -12.13
N GLN A 175 10.54 -4.55 -12.63
CA GLN A 175 11.16 -4.41 -13.94
C GLN A 175 10.18 -4.61 -15.11
N ASN A 176 9.22 -5.52 -14.98
CA ASN A 176 8.39 -5.98 -16.10
C ASN A 176 6.95 -5.47 -16.07
N PHE A 177 6.46 -5.02 -14.92
CA PHE A 177 5.11 -4.49 -14.76
C PHE A 177 5.15 -2.98 -14.48
N TYR A 178 5.68 -2.53 -13.33
CA TYR A 178 5.60 -1.13 -12.92
C TYR A 178 6.42 -0.17 -13.79
N LEU A 179 7.60 -0.60 -14.26
CA LEU A 179 8.46 0.22 -15.13
C LEU A 179 8.10 0.12 -16.62
N HIS A 180 7.02 -0.57 -16.97
CA HIS A 180 6.55 -0.65 -18.34
C HIS A 180 6.29 0.76 -18.91
N GLU A 181 6.69 1.01 -20.16
CA GLU A 181 6.70 2.34 -20.78
C GLU A 181 5.33 3.04 -20.71
N THR A 182 4.26 2.28 -20.91
CA THR A 182 2.86 2.74 -20.77
C THR A 182 2.54 3.29 -19.38
N LEU A 183 3.08 2.69 -18.31
CA LEU A 183 2.86 3.15 -16.93
C LEU A 183 3.72 4.37 -16.62
N ARG A 184 4.95 4.45 -17.12
CA ARG A 184 5.80 5.66 -16.97
C ARG A 184 5.17 6.90 -17.59
N ALA A 185 4.71 6.80 -18.84
CA ALA A 185 4.04 7.91 -19.51
C ALA A 185 2.74 8.34 -18.81
N THR A 186 2.09 7.40 -18.10
CA THR A 186 0.91 7.70 -17.28
C THR A 186 1.30 8.36 -15.96
N ALA A 187 2.38 7.90 -15.31
CA ALA A 187 2.89 8.48 -14.07
C ALA A 187 3.34 9.94 -14.25
N ASP A 188 4.03 10.26 -15.35
CA ASP A 188 4.43 11.63 -15.67
C ASP A 188 3.20 12.55 -15.83
N LYS A 189 2.18 12.08 -16.56
CA LYS A 189 0.91 12.83 -16.68
C LYS A 189 0.22 13.05 -15.34
N VAL A 190 0.17 12.02 -14.49
CA VAL A 190 -0.44 12.10 -13.15
C VAL A 190 0.32 13.11 -12.28
N LYS A 191 1.65 13.14 -12.36
CA LYS A 191 2.46 14.13 -11.67
C LYS A 191 2.09 15.56 -12.11
N ASP A 192 2.03 15.81 -13.41
CA ASP A 192 1.65 17.11 -13.96
C ASP A 192 0.23 17.53 -13.53
N TRP A 193 -0.70 16.57 -13.46
CA TRP A 193 -2.07 16.77 -12.99
C TRP A 193 -2.11 17.17 -11.51
N LEU A 194 -1.37 16.48 -10.66
CA LEU A 194 -1.31 16.78 -9.23
C LEU A 194 -0.65 18.13 -8.96
N GLU A 195 0.39 18.49 -9.71
CA GLU A 195 1.06 19.80 -9.62
C GLU A 195 0.09 20.94 -9.99
N GLN A 196 -0.60 20.82 -11.12
CA GLN A 196 -1.60 21.80 -11.56
C GLN A 196 -2.75 21.95 -10.55
N LEU A 197 -3.28 20.84 -10.02
CA LEU A 197 -4.30 20.87 -8.97
C LEU A 197 -3.79 21.59 -7.72
N PHE A 198 -2.59 21.24 -7.28
CA PHE A 198 -2.00 21.80 -6.06
C PHE A 198 -1.77 23.31 -6.19
N GLU A 199 -1.13 23.75 -7.26
CA GLU A 199 -0.85 25.18 -7.49
C GLU A 199 -2.14 25.99 -7.59
N LYS A 200 -3.13 25.48 -8.32
CA LYS A 200 -4.40 26.18 -8.49
C LYS A 200 -5.17 26.28 -7.17
N LEU A 201 -5.28 25.20 -6.41
CA LEU A 201 -6.00 25.20 -5.13
C LEU A 201 -5.26 26.04 -4.08
N CYS A 202 -3.94 26.23 -4.20
CA CYS A 202 -3.21 27.22 -3.42
C CYS A 202 -3.53 28.66 -3.85
N ARG A 203 -3.64 28.93 -5.15
CA ARG A 203 -3.97 30.28 -5.67
C ARG A 203 -5.42 30.68 -5.40
N GLU A 204 -6.33 29.73 -5.51
CA GLU A 204 -7.79 29.92 -5.41
C GLU A 204 -8.39 28.96 -4.36
N PRO A 205 -8.12 29.15 -3.05
CA PRO A 205 -8.58 28.21 -2.01
C PRO A 205 -10.10 28.06 -1.94
N GLU A 206 -10.84 29.07 -2.43
CA GLU A 206 -12.31 29.10 -2.50
C GLU A 206 -12.90 27.95 -3.34
N LEU A 207 -12.13 27.38 -4.26
CA LEU A 207 -12.50 26.20 -5.04
C LEU A 207 -12.59 24.93 -4.19
N MET A 208 -11.92 24.90 -3.03
CA MET A 208 -12.08 23.81 -2.07
C MET A 208 -13.40 23.95 -1.29
N PRO A 209 -14.04 22.81 -0.95
CA PRO A 209 -15.16 22.80 -0.03
C PRO A 209 -14.82 23.53 1.27
N ARG A 210 -15.79 24.27 1.84
CA ARG A 210 -15.64 24.98 3.13
C ARG A 210 -15.08 24.08 4.24
N TYR A 211 -15.43 22.80 4.19
CA TYR A 211 -14.94 21.79 5.11
C TYR A 211 -13.41 21.70 5.16
N PHE A 212 -12.73 21.68 4.01
CA PHE A 212 -11.25 21.62 3.98
C PHE A 212 -10.63 22.99 4.28
N ARG A 213 -11.27 24.07 3.81
CA ARG A 213 -10.80 25.44 4.07
C ARG A 213 -10.74 25.79 5.55
N ARG A 214 -11.60 25.20 6.38
CA ARG A 214 -11.60 25.45 7.84
C ARG A 214 -10.27 25.09 8.51
N PHE A 215 -9.47 24.21 7.90
CA PHE A 215 -8.18 23.79 8.43
C PHE A 215 -7.03 24.76 8.08
N ILE A 216 -7.24 25.69 7.15
CA ILE A 216 -6.18 26.62 6.70
C ILE A 216 -5.57 27.44 7.85
N PRO A 217 -6.35 28.03 8.78
CA PRO A 217 -5.77 28.84 9.86
C PRO A 217 -4.82 28.06 10.78
N GLU A 218 -5.10 26.78 11.02
CA GLU A 218 -4.35 25.95 11.98
C GLU A 218 -3.26 25.11 11.31
N GLN A 219 -3.54 24.55 10.13
CA GLN A 219 -2.66 23.60 9.44
C GLN A 219 -1.83 24.26 8.33
N GLY A 220 -2.22 25.47 7.92
CA GLY A 220 -1.67 26.14 6.74
C GLY A 220 -2.35 25.72 5.45
N LEU A 221 -2.28 26.62 4.46
CA LEU A 221 -2.94 26.47 3.16
C LEU A 221 -2.48 25.20 2.42
N GLN A 222 -1.17 25.02 2.28
CA GLN A 222 -0.58 23.91 1.53
C GLN A 222 -1.01 22.56 2.09
N ARG A 223 -1.11 22.44 3.42
CA ARG A 223 -1.56 21.21 4.06
C ARG A 223 -3.04 20.95 3.79
N ALA A 224 -3.90 21.96 3.93
CA ALA A 224 -5.33 21.81 3.65
C ALA A 224 -5.58 21.42 2.18
N VAL A 225 -4.80 21.97 1.25
CA VAL A 225 -4.81 21.57 -0.17
C VAL A 225 -4.37 20.12 -0.34
N CYS A 226 -3.27 19.70 0.29
CA CYS A 226 -2.85 18.29 0.27
C CYS A 226 -3.94 17.36 0.81
N ASP A 227 -4.56 17.70 1.93
CA ASP A 227 -5.62 16.90 2.55
C ASP A 227 -6.83 16.76 1.61
N TYR A 228 -7.18 17.83 0.89
CA TYR A 228 -8.26 17.78 -0.09
C TYR A 228 -7.91 16.93 -1.32
N ILE A 229 -6.73 17.14 -1.91
CA ILE A 229 -6.27 16.38 -3.09
C ILE A 229 -6.15 14.88 -2.76
N ALA A 230 -5.57 14.54 -1.61
CA ALA A 230 -5.40 13.14 -1.20
C ALA A 230 -6.73 12.41 -0.94
N GLY A 231 -7.82 13.15 -0.69
CA GLY A 231 -9.18 12.60 -0.56
C GLY A 231 -9.94 12.48 -1.89
N MET A 232 -9.36 12.90 -3.02
CA MET A 232 -10.00 12.80 -4.32
C MET A 232 -9.91 11.38 -4.89
N THR A 233 -10.96 10.95 -5.58
CA THR A 233 -10.84 9.81 -6.51
C THR A 233 -10.22 10.28 -7.82
N ASP A 234 -9.54 9.38 -8.55
CA ASP A 234 -8.90 9.70 -9.85
C ASP A 234 -9.87 10.40 -10.80
N ARG A 235 -11.09 9.88 -10.91
CA ARG A 235 -12.14 10.45 -11.77
C ARG A 235 -12.53 11.86 -11.32
N PHE A 236 -12.60 12.10 -10.02
CA PHE A 236 -12.93 13.41 -9.48
C PHE A 236 -11.79 14.40 -9.73
N ALA A 237 -10.54 14.02 -9.45
CA ALA A 237 -9.36 14.85 -9.71
C ALA A 237 -9.28 15.27 -11.19
N LEU A 238 -9.47 14.32 -12.11
CA LEU A 238 -9.54 14.58 -13.55
C LEU A 238 -10.67 15.53 -13.94
N LYS A 239 -11.86 15.32 -13.38
CA LYS A 239 -13.00 16.20 -13.62
C LYS A 239 -12.71 17.62 -13.13
N THR A 240 -12.16 17.76 -11.92
CA THR A 240 -11.76 19.06 -11.37
C THR A 240 -10.74 19.74 -12.28
N LEU A 241 -9.72 19.03 -12.75
CA LEU A 241 -8.74 19.54 -13.73
C LEU A 241 -9.38 20.04 -15.03
N GLN A 242 -10.42 19.37 -15.52
CA GLN A 242 -11.12 19.75 -16.76
C GLN A 242 -12.11 20.91 -16.57
N GLU A 243 -12.76 20.99 -15.41
CA GLU A 243 -13.69 22.07 -15.05
C GLU A 243 -12.96 23.36 -14.63
N ILE A 244 -11.66 23.24 -14.36
CA ILE A 244 -10.75 24.36 -14.23
C ILE A 244 -10.52 24.94 -15.64
N PRO A 245 -11.06 26.12 -16.00
CA PRO A 245 -10.67 26.75 -17.25
C PRO A 245 -9.16 26.96 -17.21
N ALA A 246 -8.47 26.55 -18.29
CA ALA A 246 -7.10 26.96 -18.54
C ALA A 246 -7.06 28.48 -18.38
N GLY A 247 -6.33 28.96 -17.38
CA GLY A 247 -6.34 30.38 -17.05
C GLY A 247 -6.05 31.21 -18.28
N ALA A 248 -6.89 32.21 -18.51
CA ALA A 248 -6.55 33.34 -19.37
C ALA A 248 -5.15 33.85 -18.99
N ASN A 249 -4.26 33.84 -19.97
CA ASN A 249 -3.02 34.63 -19.94
C ASN A 249 -3.35 36.12 -19.88
#